data_AF-A0A166N006-F1
#
_entry.id   AF-A0A166N006-F1
#
_cell.length_a   1.000
_cell.length_b   1.000
_cell.length_c   1.000
_cell.angle_alpha   90.00
_cell.angle_beta   90.00
_cell.angle_gamma   90.00
#
_symmetry.space_group_name_H-M   'P 1'
#
loop_
_entity.id
_entity.type
_entity.pdbx_description
1 polymer ?
#
loop_
_entity_poly.entity_id
_entity_poly.type
_entity_poly.pdbx_seq_one_letter_code
_entity_poly.pdbx_strand_id
1 'polypeptide(L)'
;MRELVDTPIRVTEVQPGMVETEFSIVRFRGDKSAADKVYEGLDPLTPEDIAEEIVWAASRPPHVNIAELFVLPTNQASATLNYRRPKE
;
A
#
# COMPACT_ATOMS: atom_id res chain seq x y z
N MET A 1 18.91 1.84 9.06
CA MET A 1 19.60 3.03 8.51
C MET A 1 20.98 3.28 9.12
N ARG A 2 21.15 3.21 10.45
CA ARG A 2 22.47 3.40 11.11
C ARG A 2 23.61 2.58 10.47
N GLU A 3 23.34 1.34 10.09
CA GLU A 3 24.32 0.40 9.55
C GLU A 3 24.82 0.76 8.13
N LEU A 4 24.11 1.65 7.41
CA LEU A 4 24.40 1.97 6.01
C LEU A 4 24.73 3.46 5.79
N VAL A 5 24.86 4.24 6.87
CA VAL A 5 24.97 5.70 6.83
C VAL A 5 26.23 6.21 6.13
N ASP A 6 27.27 5.38 6.06
CA ASP A 6 28.55 5.65 5.39
C ASP A 6 28.60 5.08 3.95
N THR A 7 27.48 4.60 3.42
CA THR A 7 27.35 4.01 2.09
C THR A 7 26.41 4.83 1.19
N PRO A 8 26.43 4.63 -0.13
CA PRO A 8 25.43 5.23 -1.03
C PRO A 8 24.11 4.44 -1.11
N ILE A 9 23.89 3.44 -0.23
CA ILE A 9 22.68 2.62 -0.24
C ILE A 9 21.52 3.41 0.37
N ARG A 10 20.39 3.41 -0.35
CA ARG A 10 19.12 3.97 0.12
C ARG A 10 18.23 2.87 0.68
N VAL A 11 17.46 3.19 1.71
CA VAL A 11 16.50 2.29 2.36
C VAL A 11 15.15 3.00 2.44
N THR A 12 14.13 2.39 1.85
CA THR A 12 12.74 2.87 1.81
C THR A 12 11.81 1.78 2.32
N GLU A 13 10.96 2.12 3.27
CA GLU A 13 9.80 1.30 3.65
C GLU A 13 8.54 1.81 2.94
N VAL A 14 7.82 0.92 2.26
CA VAL A 14 6.52 1.23 1.63
C VAL A 14 5.45 0.50 2.41
N GLN A 15 4.48 1.25 2.92
CA GLN A 15 3.43 0.79 3.84
C GLN A 15 2.04 1.09 3.24
N PRO A 16 1.54 0.22 2.34
CA PRO A 16 0.20 0.38 1.78
C PRO A 16 -0.91 0.04 2.79
N GLY A 17 -2.07 0.67 2.59
CA GLY A 17 -3.34 0.29 3.20
C GLY A 17 -4.04 -0.84 2.45
N MET A 18 -5.34 -0.68 2.21
CA MET A 18 -6.13 -1.62 1.43
C MET A 18 -5.82 -1.47 -0.06
N VAL A 19 -5.11 -2.45 -0.60
CA VAL A 19 -4.84 -2.57 -2.04
C VAL A 19 -5.60 -3.79 -2.58
N GLU A 20 -6.38 -3.63 -3.63
CA GLU A 20 -7.07 -4.74 -4.28
C GLU A 20 -6.12 -5.50 -5.19
N THR A 21 -5.65 -6.65 -4.70
CA THR A 21 -4.74 -7.56 -5.39
C THR A 21 -5.12 -8.99 -5.04
N GLU A 22 -4.34 -9.97 -5.50
CA GLU A 22 -4.46 -11.36 -5.06
C GLU A 22 -4.18 -11.55 -3.56
N PHE A 23 -3.68 -10.54 -2.84
CA PHE A 23 -3.41 -10.60 -1.40
C PHE A 23 -4.60 -11.15 -0.60
N SER A 24 -5.80 -10.61 -0.82
CA SER A 24 -7.00 -11.07 -0.10
C SER A 24 -7.44 -12.47 -0.55
N ILE A 25 -7.23 -12.82 -1.82
CA ILE A 25 -7.52 -14.18 -2.33
C ILE A 25 -6.62 -15.20 -1.64
N VAL A 26 -5.32 -14.93 -1.55
CA VAL A 26 -4.34 -15.77 -0.84
C VAL A 26 -4.67 -15.85 0.65
N ARG A 27 -4.97 -14.71 1.29
CA ARG A 27 -5.37 -14.63 2.70
C ARG A 27 -6.56 -15.54 3.00
N PHE A 28 -7.55 -15.59 2.11
CA PHE A 28 -8.74 -16.43 2.24
C PHE A 28 -8.65 -17.77 1.48
N ARG A 29 -7.42 -18.22 1.15
CA ARG A 29 -7.15 -19.55 0.59
C ARG A 29 -7.95 -19.87 -0.69
N GLY A 30 -8.12 -18.86 -1.55
CA GLY A 30 -8.85 -18.98 -2.81
C GLY A 30 -10.34 -18.63 -2.71
N ASP A 31 -10.89 -18.33 -1.53
CA ASP A 31 -12.26 -17.83 -1.41
C ASP A 31 -12.36 -16.38 -1.93
N LYS A 32 -12.72 -16.27 -3.21
CA LYS A 32 -12.90 -14.98 -3.87
C LYS A 32 -14.05 -14.17 -3.25
N SER A 33 -15.13 -14.80 -2.80
CA SER A 33 -16.25 -14.07 -2.19
C SER A 33 -15.86 -13.41 -0.87
N ALA A 34 -15.05 -14.09 -0.06
CA ALA A 34 -14.49 -13.51 1.15
C ALA A 34 -13.50 -12.38 0.84
N ALA A 35 -12.69 -12.51 -0.21
CA ALA A 35 -11.78 -11.48 -0.68
C ALA A 35 -12.52 -10.21 -1.16
N ASP A 36 -13.53 -10.36 -2.01
CA ASP A 36 -14.31 -9.25 -2.58
C ASP A 36 -14.99 -8.42 -1.45
N LYS A 37 -15.47 -9.08 -0.39
CA LYS A 37 -16.07 -8.42 0.78
C LYS A 37 -15.11 -7.50 1.54
N VAL A 38 -13.80 -7.72 1.45
CA VAL A 38 -12.81 -6.83 2.06
C VAL A 38 -12.95 -5.43 1.47
N TYR A 39 -13.17 -5.32 0.17
CA TYR A 39 -13.17 -4.05 -0.56
C TYR A 39 -14.58 -3.49 -0.81
N GLU A 40 -15.61 -4.30 -0.58
CA GLU A 40 -17.01 -3.91 -0.78
C GLU A 40 -17.37 -2.57 -0.10
N GLY A 41 -17.91 -1.65 -0.90
CA GLY A 41 -18.37 -0.33 -0.46
C GLY A 41 -17.26 0.73 -0.33
N LEU A 42 -15.99 0.41 -0.58
CA LEU A 42 -14.91 1.39 -0.64
C LEU A 42 -14.18 1.33 -1.99
N ASP A 43 -13.49 2.41 -2.33
CA ASP A 43 -12.56 2.45 -3.46
C ASP A 43 -11.14 2.18 -2.92
N PRO A 44 -10.61 0.94 -3.04
CA PRO A 44 -9.26 0.60 -2.54
C PRO A 44 -8.17 1.16 -3.46
N LEU A 45 -6.92 1.08 -3.02
CA LEU A 45 -5.78 1.30 -3.92
C LEU A 45 -5.67 0.16 -4.94
N THR A 46 -5.08 0.48 -6.08
CA THR A 46 -4.73 -0.47 -7.14
C THR A 46 -3.25 -0.90 -7.03
N PRO A 47 -2.86 -2.02 -7.66
CA PRO A 47 -1.44 -2.37 -7.80
C PRO A 47 -0.61 -1.25 -8.40
N GLU A 48 -1.17 -0.53 -9.39
CA GLU A 48 -0.52 0.55 -10.12
C GLU A 48 -0.21 1.75 -9.22
N ASP A 49 -1.11 2.11 -8.29
CA ASP A 49 -0.87 3.20 -7.33
C ASP A 49 0.40 2.93 -6.51
N ILE A 50 0.59 1.70 -6.03
CA ILE A 50 1.78 1.34 -5.23
C ILE A 50 3.02 1.18 -6.11
N ALA A 51 2.87 0.68 -7.33
CA ALA A 51 3.99 0.58 -8.26
C ALA A 51 4.55 1.97 -8.62
N GLU A 52 3.68 2.96 -8.81
CA GLU A 52 4.09 4.35 -9.06
C GLU A 52 4.90 4.91 -7.90
N GLU A 53 4.44 4.72 -6.66
CA GLU A 53 5.15 5.18 -5.46
C GLU A 53 6.54 4.54 -5.31
N ILE A 54 6.66 3.24 -5.61
CA ILE A 54 7.94 2.54 -5.61
C ILE A 54 8.89 3.13 -6.66
N VAL A 55 8.40 3.32 -7.90
CA VAL A 55 9.19 3.90 -8.99
C VAL A 55 9.58 5.34 -8.67
N TRP A 56 8.68 6.12 -8.07
CA TRP A 56 8.94 7.49 -7.66
C TRP A 56 10.06 7.55 -6.61
N ALA A 57 10.00 6.74 -5.57
CA ALA A 57 11.03 6.65 -4.54
C ALA A 57 12.39 6.19 -5.13
N ALA A 58 12.35 5.16 -5.97
CA ALA A 58 13.53 4.63 -6.63
C ALA A 58 14.17 5.63 -7.60
N SER A 59 13.37 6.47 -8.26
CA SER A 59 13.84 7.48 -9.23
C SER A 59 14.43 8.74 -8.63
N ARG A 60 14.35 8.94 -7.30
CA ARG A 60 14.89 10.14 -6.66
C ARG A 60 16.42 10.24 -6.86
N PRO A 61 16.99 11.46 -6.89
CA PRO A 61 18.44 11.65 -7.00
C PRO A 61 19.22 10.84 -5.95
N PRO A 62 20.48 10.43 -6.22
CA PRO A 62 21.24 9.54 -5.32
C PRO A 62 21.39 10.03 -3.87
N HIS A 63 21.33 11.33 -3.63
CA HIS A 63 21.42 11.94 -2.29
C HIS A 63 20.07 12.05 -1.55
N VAL A 64 18.97 11.60 -2.17
CA VAL A 64 17.62 11.67 -1.61
C VAL A 64 17.15 10.27 -1.22
N ASN A 65 16.97 10.06 0.09
CA ASN A 65 16.38 8.85 0.65
C ASN A 65 14.96 9.13 1.13
N ILE A 66 13.96 8.55 0.46
CA ILE A 66 12.59 8.51 0.97
C ILE A 66 12.56 7.40 2.00
N ALA A 67 12.51 7.76 3.29
CA ALA A 67 12.64 6.78 4.37
C ALA A 67 11.40 5.88 4.49
N GLU A 68 10.22 6.49 4.49
CA GLU A 68 8.94 5.84 4.72
C GLU A 68 7.89 6.44 3.79
N LEU A 69 7.02 5.59 3.25
CA LEU A 69 5.84 5.95 2.48
C LEU A 69 4.64 5.24 3.08
N PHE A 70 3.70 5.99 3.65
CA PHE A 70 2.44 5.46 4.17
C PHE A 70 1.29 5.91 3.28
N VAL A 71 0.69 4.95 2.57
CA VAL A 71 -0.26 5.23 1.48
C VAL A 71 -1.56 4.50 1.76
N LEU A 72 -2.65 5.25 1.93
CA LEU A 72 -3.98 4.72 2.21
C LEU A 72 -4.96 5.16 1.12
N PRO A 73 -5.98 4.34 0.80
CA PRO A 73 -7.17 4.85 0.11
C PRO A 73 -7.75 6.02 0.90
N THR A 74 -8.29 7.03 0.22
CA THR A 74 -8.87 8.23 0.88
C THR A 74 -9.92 7.88 1.94
N ASN A 75 -10.65 6.78 1.74
CA ASN A 75 -11.70 6.33 2.64
C ASN A 75 -11.18 5.40 3.76
N GLN A 76 -9.87 5.29 3.94
CA GLN A 76 -9.24 4.53 5.02
C GLN A 76 -8.36 5.45 5.87
N ALA A 77 -8.61 5.49 7.18
CA ALA A 77 -7.83 6.28 8.13
C ALA A 77 -6.88 5.41 8.98
N SER A 78 -7.17 4.12 9.13
CA SER A 78 -6.29 3.17 9.82
C SER A 78 -6.63 1.72 9.42
N ALA A 79 -5.97 0.74 10.03
CA ALA A 79 -6.31 -0.67 9.86
C ALA A 79 -7.74 -1.02 10.33
N THR A 80 -8.33 -0.22 11.24
CA THR A 80 -9.65 -0.48 11.84
C THR A 80 -10.69 0.58 11.54
N LEU A 81 -10.31 1.71 10.94
CA LEU A 81 -11.20 2.82 10.60
C LEU A 81 -11.20 3.06 9.10
N ASN A 82 -12.32 2.73 8.45
CA ASN A 82 -12.60 3.02 7.05
C ASN A 82 -14.07 3.40 6.88
N TYR A 83 -14.36 4.25 5.89
CA TYR A 83 -15.70 4.60 5.47
C TYR A 83 -16.11 3.75 4.27
N ARG A 84 -17.30 3.14 4.34
CA ARG A 84 -17.90 2.37 3.25
C ARG A 84 -19.22 3.01 2.83
N ARG A 85 -19.39 3.22 1.54
CA ARG A 85 -20.65 3.66 0.93
C ARG A 85 -21.76 2.65 1.28
N PRO A 86 -22.95 3.11 1.70
CA PRO A 86 -24.11 2.24 1.88
C PRO A 86 -24.43 1.49 0.58
N LYS A 87 -24.92 0.26 0.71
CA LYS A 87 -25.57 -0.43 -0.42
C LYS A 87 -26.92 0.25 -0.67
N GLU A 88 -27.19 0.62 -1.92
CA GLU A 88 -28.53 1.03 -2.37
C GLU A 88 -29.55 -0.10 -2.21
#